data_AF-A0A3R6WT85-F1
#
_entry.id   AF-A0A3R6WT85-F1
#
_cell.length_a   1.000
_cell.length_b   1.000
_cell.length_c   1.000
_cell.angle_alpha   90.00
_cell.angle_beta   90.00
_cell.angle_gamma   90.00
#
_symmetry.space_group_name_H-M   'P 1'
#
loop_
_entity.id
_entity.type
_entity.pdbx_description
1 polymer ?
#
loop_
_entity_poly.entity_id
_entity_poly.type
_entity_poly.pdbx_seq_one_letter_code
_entity_poly.pdbx_strand_id
1 'polypeptide(L)'
;MWSFVEPAEDGAVPLQFQYWSQEHIKDCILQLRMYELPELLDIFIANERRRCIKNLVAIGGASARERFLGLKDPANLKRFKESSMKVIKEFGFDGIDVDDETGNMRGTHQDWLKYHGPVAVSYLQALRQGVKSPSYFFCCHAHGGQHALGLDEIQQPTEPRYILSWDEFPSSWDPPNATNKDYPGCIIHEEGQDGWHRCYDPRITDFVDMVNVMFYNINGGNWVYEVVMKDTLPMKATKVIPTNKLILGACSGMGCVLEQPAGQEVFNAGNGSAYYKGTTPPETLQHFLA
;
A
#
# COMPACT_ATOMS: atom_id res chain seq x y z
N MET A 1 -3.40 -1.87 -10.36
CA MET A 1 -3.39 -0.71 -9.37
C MET A 1 -3.12 0.61 -10.10
N TRP A 2 -4.01 1.54 -9.82
CA TRP A 2 -3.89 2.85 -10.51
C TRP A 2 -3.11 3.81 -9.60
N SER A 3 -1.96 4.21 -9.97
CA SER A 3 -1.03 5.08 -9.21
C SER A 3 -0.85 6.42 -9.95
N PHE A 4 -0.91 7.52 -9.33
CA PHE A 4 -1.22 7.64 -7.88
C PHE A 4 -2.30 8.71 -7.68
N VAL A 5 -2.99 8.48 -6.47
CA VAL A 5 -3.64 9.66 -5.86
C VAL A 5 -2.85 10.07 -4.62
N GLU A 6 -2.48 11.41 -4.63
CA GLU A 6 -1.64 11.86 -3.49
C GLU A 6 -2.51 12.64 -2.48
N PRO A 7 -2.30 12.21 -1.24
CA PRO A 7 -3.05 12.97 -0.24
C PRO A 7 -2.56 14.43 -0.14
N ALA A 8 -3.53 15.27 0.20
CA ALA A 8 -3.17 16.69 0.39
C ALA A 8 -2.57 16.87 1.81
N GLU A 9 -2.11 18.07 2.07
CA GLU A 9 -1.45 18.32 3.38
C GLU A 9 -2.46 18.18 4.53
N ASP A 10 -3.68 18.42 4.20
CA ASP A 10 -4.66 18.36 5.30
C ASP A 10 -5.26 16.95 5.42
N GLY A 11 -4.66 16.00 4.65
CA GLY A 11 -5.08 14.60 4.82
C GLY A 11 -6.13 14.19 3.80
N ALA A 12 -6.64 15.17 3.00
CA ALA A 12 -7.68 14.81 2.01
C ALA A 12 -7.06 14.08 0.81
N VAL A 13 -7.87 13.09 0.39
CA VAL A 13 -7.46 12.38 -0.84
C VAL A 13 -8.33 12.90 -1.99
N PRO A 14 -7.71 13.58 -2.94
CA PRO A 14 -8.50 14.18 -4.03
C PRO A 14 -8.93 13.12 -5.06
N LEU A 15 -9.89 13.54 -5.88
CA LEU A 15 -10.36 12.61 -6.94
C LEU A 15 -9.57 12.85 -8.22
N GLN A 16 -8.32 13.33 -7.93
CA GLN A 16 -7.50 13.59 -9.12
C GLN A 16 -6.21 12.75 -9.04
N PHE A 17 -5.95 12.11 -10.28
CA PHE A 17 -4.74 11.25 -10.33
C PHE A 17 -3.59 12.01 -11.00
N GLN A 18 -2.41 11.73 -10.58
CA GLN A 18 -1.21 12.44 -11.05
C GLN A 18 -1.06 12.35 -12.58
N TYR A 19 -1.42 11.24 -13.22
CA TYR A 19 -1.02 11.14 -14.65
C TYR A 19 -2.19 10.62 -15.48
N TRP A 20 -3.29 10.39 -14.77
CA TRP A 20 -4.41 9.78 -15.51
C TRP A 20 -5.61 10.73 -15.48
N SER A 21 -6.24 10.73 -16.67
CA SER A 21 -7.54 11.43 -16.61
C SER A 21 -8.60 10.55 -15.91
N GLN A 22 -9.51 11.17 -15.18
CA GLN A 22 -10.51 10.43 -14.37
C GLN A 22 -11.48 9.68 -15.30
N GLU A 23 -11.80 10.40 -16.40
CA GLU A 23 -12.73 9.73 -17.34
C GLU A 23 -12.07 8.50 -17.97
N HIS A 24 -10.84 8.70 -18.20
CA HIS A 24 -10.12 7.55 -18.79
C HIS A 24 -10.04 6.37 -17.80
N ILE A 25 -9.84 6.61 -16.60
CA ILE A 25 -9.77 5.52 -15.60
C ILE A 25 -11.12 4.81 -15.52
N LYS A 26 -12.10 5.58 -15.50
CA LYS A 26 -13.43 4.95 -15.36
C LYS A 26 -13.75 4.11 -16.60
N ASP A 27 -13.43 4.66 -17.73
CA ASP A 27 -13.69 3.88 -18.98
C ASP A 27 -12.88 2.58 -18.99
N CYS A 28 -11.68 2.69 -18.55
CA CYS A 28 -10.84 1.47 -18.58
C CYS A 28 -11.37 0.43 -17.59
N ILE A 29 -11.69 0.89 -16.46
CA ILE A 29 -12.19 -0.09 -15.46
C ILE A 29 -13.46 -0.75 -16.01
N LEU A 30 -14.30 0.08 -16.63
CA LEU A 30 -15.53 -0.52 -17.19
C LEU A 30 -15.21 -1.55 -18.28
N GLN A 31 -14.26 -1.26 -19.10
CA GLN A 31 -13.90 -2.21 -20.18
C GLN A 31 -13.30 -3.49 -19.59
N LEU A 32 -12.53 -3.35 -18.60
CA LEU A 32 -11.90 -4.55 -18.01
C LEU A 32 -12.95 -5.40 -17.30
N ARG A 33 -14.02 -4.69 -17.06
CA ARG A 33 -15.06 -5.46 -16.36
C ARG A 33 -16.03 -6.10 -17.37
N MET A 34 -16.18 -5.58 -18.60
CA MET A 34 -17.15 -5.98 -19.65
C MET A 34 -16.60 -7.17 -20.44
N TYR A 35 -15.36 -7.67 -20.32
CA TYR A 35 -14.89 -8.79 -21.17
C TYR A 35 -15.28 -10.12 -20.55
N GLU A 36 -16.46 -10.23 -19.83
CA GLU A 36 -17.00 -11.60 -19.61
C GLU A 36 -18.46 -11.66 -20.07
N LEU A 37 -18.87 -11.15 -21.34
CA LEU A 37 -20.27 -11.55 -21.62
C LEU A 37 -20.28 -12.59 -22.75
N PRO A 38 -20.61 -13.93 -22.48
CA PRO A 38 -21.06 -14.63 -23.71
C PRO A 38 -22.53 -14.32 -24.03
N GLU A 39 -22.83 -13.49 -25.02
CA GLU A 39 -23.93 -13.49 -26.01
C GLU A 39 -25.25 -13.93 -25.35
N LEU A 40 -26.01 -12.96 -24.79
CA LEU A 40 -27.49 -12.86 -24.75
C LEU A 40 -28.05 -13.73 -23.63
N LEU A 41 -28.11 -13.20 -22.34
CA LEU A 41 -29.20 -13.74 -21.50
C LEU A 41 -29.01 -13.25 -20.05
N ASP A 42 -29.66 -12.11 -19.60
CA ASP A 42 -30.61 -11.95 -18.48
C ASP A 42 -30.05 -10.95 -17.46
N ILE A 43 -30.22 -9.72 -17.57
CA ILE A 43 -30.46 -8.55 -16.71
C ILE A 43 -30.79 -9.00 -15.28
N PHE A 44 -30.35 -10.36 -14.86
CA PHE A 44 -30.45 -10.72 -13.44
C PHE A 44 -29.28 -11.64 -13.06
N ILE A 45 -28.21 -11.80 -13.98
CA ILE A 45 -27.00 -12.58 -13.63
C ILE A 45 -25.77 -11.67 -13.80
N ALA A 46 -25.97 -10.27 -14.04
CA ALA A 46 -24.81 -9.36 -14.05
C ALA A 46 -24.29 -9.16 -12.62
N ASN A 47 -24.92 -9.89 -11.67
CA ASN A 47 -24.41 -9.67 -10.30
C ASN A 47 -23.50 -10.82 -9.87
N GLU A 48 -23.22 -11.77 -10.83
CA GLU A 48 -22.34 -12.89 -10.41
C GLU A 48 -21.24 -13.11 -11.45
N ARG A 49 -20.85 -11.99 -12.27
CA ARG A 49 -19.79 -12.23 -13.28
C ARG A 49 -18.42 -11.95 -12.65
N ARG A 50 -17.85 -12.75 -11.83
CA ARG A 50 -16.48 -13.11 -11.39
C ARG A 50 -15.45 -12.10 -11.91
N ARG A 51 -15.38 -10.95 -11.24
CA ARG A 51 -14.28 -9.96 -11.06
C ARG A 51 -12.91 -10.61 -11.26
N CYS A 52 -12.56 -11.17 -12.51
CA CYS A 52 -11.25 -11.86 -12.43
C CYS A 52 -10.11 -10.83 -12.37
N ILE A 53 -10.56 -9.52 -12.71
CA ILE A 53 -9.47 -8.52 -12.59
C ILE A 53 -9.92 -7.44 -11.59
N LYS A 54 -9.16 -7.38 -10.50
CA LYS A 54 -9.49 -6.37 -9.48
C LYS A 54 -8.67 -5.09 -9.72
N ASN A 55 -9.44 -3.98 -9.54
CA ASN A 55 -8.76 -2.68 -9.73
C ASN A 55 -8.64 -1.95 -8.38
N LEU A 56 -7.39 -1.64 -8.04
CA LEU A 56 -7.15 -0.91 -6.77
C LEU A 56 -6.64 0.51 -7.08
N VAL A 57 -6.99 1.38 -6.12
CA VAL A 57 -6.32 2.71 -6.17
C VAL A 57 -5.12 2.72 -5.23
N ALA A 58 -3.99 3.31 -5.76
CA ALA A 58 -2.80 3.46 -4.90
C ALA A 58 -2.74 4.91 -4.38
N ILE A 59 -2.83 5.05 -3.03
CA ILE A 59 -2.78 6.38 -2.40
C ILE A 59 -1.38 6.60 -1.81
N GLY A 60 -0.72 7.61 -2.23
CA GLY A 60 0.63 7.92 -1.72
C GLY A 60 1.60 8.14 -2.88
N GLY A 61 2.77 7.47 -2.61
CA GLY A 61 3.83 7.64 -3.63
C GLY A 61 5.03 8.39 -3.02
N ALA A 62 6.13 8.27 -3.71
CA ALA A 62 7.41 8.82 -3.21
C ALA A 62 7.31 10.35 -3.05
N SER A 63 6.57 11.03 -3.92
CA SER A 63 6.54 12.51 -3.88
C SER A 63 5.62 13.01 -2.75
N ALA A 64 4.84 12.07 -2.16
CA ALA A 64 3.87 12.57 -1.15
C ALA A 64 4.17 11.95 0.23
N ARG A 65 5.28 11.44 0.41
CA ARG A 65 5.53 10.64 1.64
C ARG A 65 5.46 11.53 2.88
N GLU A 66 5.68 12.84 2.80
CA GLU A 66 5.59 13.69 4.00
C GLU A 66 4.12 13.94 4.38
N ARG A 67 3.25 13.68 3.39
CA ARG A 67 1.83 14.00 3.65
C ARG A 67 1.22 13.04 4.67
N PHE A 68 1.90 11.95 4.89
CA PHE A 68 1.29 10.97 5.82
C PHE A 68 1.63 11.32 7.27
N LEU A 69 2.64 12.22 7.46
CA LEU A 69 3.03 12.58 8.84
C LEU A 69 1.88 13.33 9.52
N GLY A 70 1.09 14.07 8.71
CA GLY A 70 0.02 14.91 9.29
C GLY A 70 -1.20 14.08 9.73
N LEU A 71 -1.15 12.80 9.41
CA LEU A 71 -2.36 12.01 9.76
C LEU A 71 -2.35 11.64 11.24
N LYS A 72 -1.35 12.05 12.00
CA LYS A 72 -1.41 11.92 13.48
C LYS A 72 -2.52 12.80 14.07
N ASP A 73 -2.81 13.88 13.30
CA ASP A 73 -3.93 14.74 13.71
C ASP A 73 -5.28 14.07 13.41
N PRO A 74 -6.12 13.94 14.36
CA PRO A 74 -7.38 13.22 14.19
C PRO A 74 -8.26 13.84 13.10
N ALA A 75 -8.22 15.15 13.01
CA ALA A 75 -9.03 15.78 11.94
C ALA A 75 -8.51 15.39 10.55
N ASN A 76 -7.19 15.44 10.39
CA ASN A 76 -6.63 15.00 9.08
C ASN A 76 -6.93 13.51 8.82
N LEU A 77 -6.82 12.74 9.84
CA LEU A 77 -7.10 11.29 9.65
C LEU A 77 -8.57 11.08 9.24
N LYS A 78 -9.41 11.83 9.90
CA LYS A 78 -10.83 11.70 9.51
C LYS A 78 -11.04 12.09 8.05
N ARG A 79 -10.44 13.18 7.64
CA ARG A 79 -10.57 13.60 6.22
C ARG A 79 -9.94 12.57 5.29
N PHE A 80 -8.80 12.11 5.66
CA PHE A 80 -8.13 11.07 4.83
C PHE A 80 -9.05 9.87 4.64
N LYS A 81 -9.67 9.45 5.62
CA LYS A 81 -10.56 8.27 5.52
C LYS A 81 -11.78 8.58 4.64
N GLU A 82 -12.42 9.63 4.99
CA GLU A 82 -13.67 9.92 4.27
C GLU A 82 -13.39 10.15 2.78
N SER A 83 -12.40 10.88 2.55
CA SER A 83 -12.12 11.15 1.12
C SER A 83 -11.57 9.91 0.41
N SER A 84 -10.90 8.99 1.13
CA SER A 84 -10.48 7.72 0.48
C SER A 84 -11.68 6.87 0.08
N MET A 85 -12.72 6.87 0.96
CA MET A 85 -13.93 6.09 0.61
C MET A 85 -14.63 6.73 -0.60
N LYS A 86 -14.56 8.04 -0.65
CA LYS A 86 -15.17 8.71 -1.82
C LYS A 86 -14.49 8.31 -3.13
N VAL A 87 -13.20 8.13 -3.05
CA VAL A 87 -12.47 7.71 -4.27
C VAL A 87 -12.94 6.31 -4.68
N ILE A 88 -13.08 5.45 -3.70
CA ILE A 88 -13.50 4.08 -4.04
C ILE A 88 -14.88 4.11 -4.70
N LYS A 89 -15.75 4.89 -4.17
CA LYS A 89 -17.13 4.86 -4.69
C LYS A 89 -17.22 5.59 -6.03
N GLU A 90 -16.45 6.62 -6.13
CA GLU A 90 -16.51 7.41 -7.37
C GLU A 90 -16.00 6.62 -8.58
N PHE A 91 -15.01 5.79 -8.31
CA PHE A 91 -14.39 5.19 -9.51
C PHE A 91 -14.73 3.70 -9.57
N GLY A 92 -15.41 3.23 -8.53
CA GLY A 92 -15.78 1.80 -8.52
C GLY A 92 -14.57 0.88 -8.30
N PHE A 93 -13.60 1.28 -7.47
CA PHE A 93 -12.40 0.44 -7.22
C PHE A 93 -12.76 -0.72 -6.29
N ASP A 94 -11.86 -1.72 -6.37
CA ASP A 94 -12.08 -2.94 -5.55
C ASP A 94 -11.20 -2.89 -4.29
N GLY A 95 -10.54 -1.76 -4.09
CA GLY A 95 -9.74 -1.67 -2.85
C GLY A 95 -8.72 -0.54 -2.95
N ILE A 96 -7.92 -0.51 -1.82
CA ILE A 96 -6.92 0.57 -1.70
C ILE A 96 -5.54 -0.06 -1.46
N ASP A 97 -4.60 0.44 -2.21
CA ASP A 97 -3.18 0.16 -1.88
C ASP A 97 -2.56 1.42 -1.26
N VAL A 98 -2.10 1.21 0.01
CA VAL A 98 -1.43 2.37 0.65
C VAL A 98 0.08 2.32 0.35
N ASP A 99 0.50 3.30 -0.41
CA ASP A 99 1.94 3.39 -0.75
C ASP A 99 2.58 4.54 0.03
N ASP A 100 2.51 4.48 1.37
CA ASP A 100 3.17 5.43 2.29
C ASP A 100 4.69 5.15 2.35
N GLU A 101 5.36 6.13 1.83
CA GLU A 101 6.83 5.89 1.78
C GLU A 101 7.55 6.70 2.85
N THR A 102 6.68 7.10 3.91
CA THR A 102 7.37 7.68 5.08
C THR A 102 8.34 6.66 5.71
N GLY A 103 9.55 7.05 5.85
CA GLY A 103 10.57 6.15 6.43
C GLY A 103 11.25 6.84 7.64
N ASN A 104 12.44 6.43 7.83
CA ASN A 104 13.21 7.03 8.95
C ASN A 104 13.64 8.45 8.58
N MET A 105 12.66 9.26 8.33
CA MET A 105 12.89 10.67 7.95
C MET A 105 13.09 11.54 9.19
N ARG A 106 13.44 12.72 8.93
CA ARG A 106 13.63 13.64 10.08
C ARG A 106 12.30 13.88 10.80
N GLY A 107 11.23 13.98 10.05
CA GLY A 107 9.90 14.17 10.67
C GLY A 107 9.51 12.98 11.56
N THR A 108 10.22 11.88 11.48
CA THR A 108 9.91 10.74 12.37
C THR A 108 11.07 10.52 13.35
N HIS A 109 11.83 11.48 13.48
CA HIS A 109 13.01 11.44 14.36
C HIS A 109 13.92 10.26 14.01
N GLN A 110 13.85 9.94 12.68
CA GLN A 110 14.68 8.84 12.12
C GLN A 110 14.44 7.52 12.84
N ASP A 111 13.29 7.49 13.46
CA ASP A 111 12.78 6.24 14.06
C ASP A 111 11.28 6.09 13.72
N TRP A 112 11.09 5.56 12.53
CA TRP A 112 9.70 5.48 12.01
C TRP A 112 8.85 4.54 12.87
N LEU A 113 9.46 3.39 13.20
CA LEU A 113 8.66 2.41 13.94
C LEU A 113 8.14 3.01 15.25
N LYS A 114 8.92 3.77 15.92
CA LYS A 114 8.51 4.31 17.23
C LYS A 114 7.55 5.50 17.06
N TYR A 115 7.79 6.37 16.01
CA TYR A 115 7.05 7.65 16.05
C TYR A 115 6.00 7.68 14.94
N HIS A 116 6.13 6.86 13.97
CA HIS A 116 5.10 6.94 12.90
C HIS A 116 4.44 5.58 12.68
N GLY A 117 5.05 4.49 13.13
CA GLY A 117 4.40 3.15 13.01
C GLY A 117 2.97 3.17 13.55
N PRO A 118 2.73 3.70 14.78
CA PRO A 118 1.37 3.74 15.32
C PRO A 118 0.43 4.61 14.46
N VAL A 119 0.95 5.66 13.92
CA VAL A 119 0.09 6.47 13.04
C VAL A 119 -0.32 5.65 11.80
N ALA A 120 0.64 4.97 11.14
CA ALA A 120 0.27 4.09 10.01
C ALA A 120 -0.77 3.06 10.40
N VAL A 121 -0.59 2.47 11.55
CA VAL A 121 -1.59 1.47 12.00
C VAL A 121 -2.96 2.14 12.16
N SER A 122 -2.90 3.36 12.64
CA SER A 122 -4.18 4.04 12.89
C SER A 122 -4.93 4.34 11.58
N TYR A 123 -4.23 4.88 10.60
CA TYR A 123 -5.04 5.19 9.40
C TYR A 123 -5.35 3.93 8.60
N LEU A 124 -4.59 2.80 8.73
CA LEU A 124 -5.01 1.54 8.09
C LEU A 124 -6.23 0.94 8.81
N GLN A 125 -6.13 1.06 10.09
CA GLN A 125 -7.33 0.60 10.82
C GLN A 125 -8.55 1.44 10.41
N ALA A 126 -8.37 2.75 10.35
CA ALA A 126 -9.49 3.61 9.94
C ALA A 126 -10.00 3.24 8.54
N LEU A 127 -9.09 2.98 7.61
CA LEU A 127 -9.55 2.58 6.27
C LEU A 127 -10.29 1.24 6.30
N ARG A 128 -9.82 0.27 7.11
CA ARG A 128 -10.43 -1.08 7.11
C ARG A 128 -11.75 -1.06 7.91
N GLN A 129 -11.69 -0.43 9.07
CA GLN A 129 -12.83 -0.66 10.01
C GLN A 129 -13.63 0.64 10.12
N GLY A 130 -13.11 1.77 9.78
CA GLY A 130 -13.78 3.07 10.01
C GLY A 130 -13.35 3.66 11.36
N VAL A 131 -13.79 4.92 11.67
CA VAL A 131 -13.43 5.58 12.94
C VAL A 131 -14.72 5.72 13.78
N LYS A 132 -14.60 5.04 14.97
CA LYS A 132 -15.76 5.28 15.88
C LYS A 132 -15.72 6.72 16.43
N SER A 133 -16.55 7.60 15.91
CA SER A 133 -16.67 8.92 16.56
C SER A 133 -17.04 8.77 18.04
N PRO A 134 -16.20 9.33 19.03
CA PRO A 134 -16.71 9.34 20.42
C PRO A 134 -18.02 10.13 20.55
N SER A 135 -19.07 9.74 19.84
CA SER A 135 -20.28 10.45 20.32
C SER A 135 -21.19 9.48 21.06
N TYR A 136 -20.96 9.33 22.43
CA TYR A 136 -21.93 9.22 23.55
C TYR A 136 -23.09 8.28 23.17
N PHE A 137 -22.99 6.97 23.50
CA PHE A 137 -24.05 6.06 23.99
C PHE A 137 -25.39 6.80 24.18
N PHE A 138 -26.14 7.12 23.10
CA PHE A 138 -27.56 7.38 23.41
C PHE A 138 -28.43 6.81 22.29
N CYS A 139 -28.92 5.54 22.44
CA CYS A 139 -30.20 4.85 22.22
C CYS A 139 -31.32 5.84 21.91
N CYS A 140 -31.52 6.18 20.53
CA CYS A 140 -32.84 6.42 19.91
C CYS A 140 -32.96 7.89 19.51
N HIS A 141 -32.62 8.32 18.22
CA HIS A 141 -33.37 9.35 17.48
C HIS A 141 -32.40 10.21 16.67
N ALA A 142 -32.22 9.97 15.33
CA ALA A 142 -32.39 10.82 14.13
C ALA A 142 -31.82 12.23 14.36
N HIS A 143 -30.43 12.38 14.59
CA HIS A 143 -29.69 13.59 14.15
C HIS A 143 -28.22 13.26 14.00
N GLY A 144 -27.73 12.73 12.76
CA GLY A 144 -26.67 13.18 11.82
C GLY A 144 -25.30 13.25 12.50
N GLY A 145 -24.89 12.28 13.33
CA GLY A 145 -23.42 12.23 13.53
C GLY A 145 -22.79 11.15 12.64
N GLN A 146 -22.35 11.51 11.44
CA GLN A 146 -21.75 10.79 10.28
C GLN A 146 -20.69 9.80 10.74
N HIS A 147 -21.07 8.64 11.37
CA HIS A 147 -20.11 7.51 11.41
C HIS A 147 -19.39 7.36 10.07
N ALA A 148 -18.18 7.97 10.02
CA ALA A 148 -17.46 7.71 8.75
C ALA A 148 -17.14 6.22 8.59
N LEU A 149 -17.71 5.58 7.53
CA LEU A 149 -17.62 4.14 7.28
C LEU A 149 -16.26 3.77 6.69
N GLY A 150 -15.66 2.65 7.11
CA GLY A 150 -14.46 2.05 6.49
C GLY A 150 -14.84 1.03 5.42
N LEU A 151 -13.84 0.37 4.81
CA LEU A 151 -14.04 -0.55 3.68
C LEU A 151 -14.99 -1.68 4.08
N ASP A 152 -14.85 -2.17 5.34
CA ASP A 152 -15.72 -3.30 5.73
C ASP A 152 -17.17 -2.83 5.86
N GLU A 153 -17.33 -1.58 6.22
CA GLU A 153 -18.70 -1.10 6.48
C GLU A 153 -19.41 -0.72 5.19
N ILE A 154 -18.61 -0.29 4.14
CA ILE A 154 -19.33 0.14 2.91
C ILE A 154 -19.56 -1.06 2.00
N GLN A 155 -19.05 -2.24 2.40
CA GLN A 155 -19.23 -3.44 1.57
C GLN A 155 -20.71 -3.87 1.59
N GLN A 156 -21.25 -4.13 0.38
CA GLN A 156 -22.60 -4.71 0.26
C GLN A 156 -22.57 -6.23 0.33
N PRO A 157 -23.64 -6.90 0.85
CA PRO A 157 -23.66 -8.36 1.08
C PRO A 157 -23.36 -9.14 -0.20
N THR A 158 -23.60 -8.53 -1.33
CA THR A 158 -23.45 -9.35 -2.55
C THR A 158 -22.16 -8.99 -3.29
N GLU A 159 -21.32 -8.14 -2.60
CA GLU A 159 -20.07 -7.80 -3.32
C GLU A 159 -18.87 -8.39 -2.56
N PRO A 160 -17.80 -8.75 -3.42
CA PRO A 160 -16.59 -9.23 -2.74
C PRO A 160 -16.03 -8.16 -1.78
N ARG A 161 -15.32 -8.73 -0.81
CA ARG A 161 -14.70 -7.82 0.19
C ARG A 161 -13.65 -6.92 -0.47
N TYR A 162 -13.65 -5.59 -0.10
CA TYR A 162 -12.62 -4.69 -0.67
C TYR A 162 -11.22 -5.09 -0.17
N ILE A 163 -10.27 -4.84 -1.10
CA ILE A 163 -8.88 -5.24 -0.79
C ILE A 163 -8.16 -4.01 -0.19
N LEU A 164 -7.43 -4.28 0.88
CA LEU A 164 -6.53 -3.27 1.42
C LEU A 164 -5.10 -3.83 1.44
N SER A 165 -4.25 -3.05 0.71
CA SER A 165 -2.87 -3.56 0.63
C SER A 165 -1.91 -2.45 1.08
N TRP A 166 -0.64 -2.93 1.38
CA TRP A 166 0.40 -2.04 1.93
C TRP A 166 1.71 -2.29 1.18
N ASP A 167 2.30 -1.14 0.78
CA ASP A 167 3.63 -1.27 0.16
C ASP A 167 4.71 -1.19 1.26
N GLU A 168 5.63 -2.14 1.07
CA GLU A 168 6.71 -2.12 2.09
C GLU A 168 8.07 -2.32 1.40
N PHE A 169 9.12 -1.84 2.19
CA PHE A 169 10.49 -1.98 1.68
C PHE A 169 11.09 -3.34 2.07
N PRO A 170 11.95 -3.83 1.26
CA PRO A 170 12.48 -5.19 1.47
C PRO A 170 13.32 -5.28 2.74
N SER A 171 13.88 -4.15 3.13
CA SER A 171 14.78 -4.21 4.30
C SER A 171 13.99 -4.07 5.61
N SER A 172 12.72 -3.91 5.56
CA SER A 172 11.90 -3.57 6.74
C SER A 172 11.98 -4.66 7.81
N TRP A 173 12.42 -5.79 7.40
CA TRP A 173 12.38 -6.88 8.41
C TRP A 173 13.80 -7.25 8.84
N ASP A 174 14.68 -6.56 8.38
CA ASP A 174 16.06 -6.79 8.85
C ASP A 174 16.24 -6.08 10.20
N PRO A 175 16.81 -6.77 11.16
CA PRO A 175 16.98 -6.15 12.48
C PRO A 175 17.92 -4.93 12.42
N PRO A 176 17.55 -3.99 13.33
CA PRO A 176 18.44 -2.83 13.39
C PRO A 176 19.87 -3.23 13.84
N ASN A 177 20.84 -2.66 13.17
CA ASN A 177 22.26 -2.87 13.52
C ASN A 177 23.02 -1.57 13.37
N ALA A 178 23.00 -0.79 14.45
CA ALA A 178 23.53 0.60 14.36
C ALA A 178 25.06 0.59 14.23
N THR A 179 25.68 -0.53 14.57
CA THR A 179 27.17 -0.55 14.55
C THR A 179 27.68 -0.89 13.15
N ASN A 180 26.82 -1.45 12.29
CA ASN A 180 27.22 -1.77 10.90
C ASN A 180 27.04 -0.53 10.00
N LYS A 181 28.19 0.01 9.60
CA LYS A 181 28.13 1.29 8.85
C LYS A 181 27.73 1.04 7.39
N ASP A 182 27.82 -0.24 6.96
CA ASP A 182 27.50 -0.55 5.54
C ASP A 182 26.04 -0.94 5.37
N TYR A 183 25.47 -1.50 6.45
CA TYR A 183 24.07 -1.95 6.34
C TYR A 183 23.46 -2.01 7.75
N PRO A 184 22.85 -0.92 8.19
CA PRO A 184 22.34 -0.83 9.57
C PRO A 184 20.97 -1.49 9.71
N GLY A 185 20.60 -2.25 8.60
CA GLY A 185 19.29 -2.93 8.69
C GLY A 185 18.14 -1.96 8.36
N CYS A 186 17.02 -2.11 9.07
CA CYS A 186 15.81 -1.37 8.67
C CYS A 186 15.87 0.07 9.18
N ILE A 187 17.00 0.45 9.75
CA ILE A 187 17.06 1.84 10.26
C ILE A 187 18.03 2.64 9.39
N ILE A 188 18.04 2.32 8.13
CA ILE A 188 18.99 2.93 7.17
C ILE A 188 18.61 4.39 6.95
N HIS A 189 19.60 5.30 7.22
CA HIS A 189 19.47 6.73 6.85
C HIS A 189 20.83 7.41 6.97
N GLU A 190 20.97 8.51 6.21
CA GLU A 190 22.19 9.35 6.37
C GLU A 190 21.92 10.53 7.30
N GLU A 191 23.01 10.81 8.11
CA GLU A 191 22.84 11.95 9.06
C GLU A 191 22.45 13.22 8.30
N GLY A 192 21.39 13.87 8.80
CA GLY A 192 20.96 15.18 8.25
C GLY A 192 20.09 15.02 7.00
N GLN A 193 19.76 13.69 6.69
CA GLN A 193 18.93 13.48 5.47
C GLN A 193 17.72 12.62 5.83
N ASP A 194 16.69 12.84 5.03
CA ASP A 194 15.52 11.94 5.21
C ASP A 194 15.87 10.50 4.77
N GLY A 195 15.52 9.55 5.73
CA GLY A 195 15.68 8.12 5.37
C GLY A 195 14.45 7.56 4.65
N TRP A 196 14.68 6.52 3.82
CA TRP A 196 13.57 5.96 3.00
C TRP A 196 13.11 4.63 3.61
N HIS A 197 14.00 4.05 4.36
CA HIS A 197 13.66 2.70 4.83
C HIS A 197 13.17 2.75 6.28
N ARG A 198 12.51 1.62 6.58
CA ARG A 198 11.91 1.62 7.94
C ARG A 198 11.74 0.18 8.41
N CYS A 199 11.62 0.14 9.82
CA CYS A 199 11.29 -1.20 10.35
C CYS A 199 9.78 -1.45 10.31
N TYR A 200 9.44 -2.75 10.04
CA TYR A 200 8.02 -3.11 9.84
C TYR A 200 7.31 -3.16 11.20
N ASP A 201 6.10 -2.52 11.22
CA ASP A 201 5.22 -2.68 12.41
C ASP A 201 4.26 -3.86 12.20
N PRO A 202 4.35 -4.93 13.00
CA PRO A 202 3.59 -6.17 12.76
C PRO A 202 2.08 -5.94 12.92
N ARG A 203 1.73 -4.88 13.66
CA ARG A 203 0.29 -4.61 13.78
C ARG A 203 -0.34 -4.27 12.42
N ILE A 204 0.39 -3.85 11.48
CA ILE A 204 -0.15 -3.53 10.13
C ILE A 204 -0.79 -4.77 9.51
N THR A 205 -0.23 -5.92 9.79
CA THR A 205 -0.69 -7.18 9.15
C THR A 205 -2.16 -7.45 9.52
N ASP A 206 -2.62 -6.88 10.59
CA ASP A 206 -4.00 -7.18 11.02
C ASP A 206 -5.02 -6.47 10.13
N PHE A 207 -4.49 -5.55 9.38
CA PHE A 207 -5.54 -4.75 8.70
C PHE A 207 -5.41 -4.89 7.18
N VAL A 208 -4.39 -5.53 6.72
CA VAL A 208 -4.24 -5.50 5.25
C VAL A 208 -4.39 -6.93 4.73
N ASP A 209 -4.80 -6.97 3.49
CA ASP A 209 -4.97 -8.29 2.84
C ASP A 209 -3.67 -8.73 2.16
N MET A 210 -2.87 -7.73 1.84
CA MET A 210 -1.60 -8.07 1.17
C MET A 210 -0.54 -7.01 1.53
N VAL A 211 0.66 -7.57 1.60
CA VAL A 211 1.82 -6.66 1.71
C VAL A 211 2.68 -6.79 0.44
N ASN A 212 2.66 -5.67 -0.27
CA ASN A 212 3.49 -5.60 -1.49
C ASN A 212 4.93 -5.16 -1.18
N VAL A 213 5.84 -6.19 -1.34
CA VAL A 213 7.27 -5.89 -1.08
C VAL A 213 7.89 -5.27 -2.34
N MET A 214 8.19 -4.03 -2.13
CA MET A 214 8.79 -3.33 -3.28
C MET A 214 10.25 -3.77 -3.50
N PHE A 215 10.42 -4.94 -4.00
CA PHE A 215 11.71 -5.66 -4.13
C PHE A 215 12.63 -4.89 -5.07
N TYR A 216 12.16 -3.86 -5.69
CA TYR A 216 13.01 -3.07 -6.60
C TYR A 216 13.67 -1.91 -5.84
N ASN A 217 13.38 -1.76 -4.48
CA ASN A 217 14.00 -0.71 -3.64
C ASN A 217 15.05 -1.30 -2.70
N ILE A 218 15.90 -2.12 -3.27
CA ILE A 218 16.96 -2.73 -2.42
C ILE A 218 18.21 -1.84 -2.51
N ASN A 219 18.65 -1.46 -1.28
CA ASN A 219 19.86 -0.63 -1.12
C ASN A 219 21.05 -1.49 -0.70
N GLY A 220 22.22 -1.55 -1.57
CA GLY A 220 23.36 -2.27 -0.96
C GLY A 220 23.94 -3.29 -1.94
N GLY A 221 23.36 -3.37 -3.27
CA GLY A 221 24.00 -4.18 -4.34
C GLY A 221 23.40 -5.60 -4.38
N ASN A 222 23.95 -6.56 -5.35
CA ASN A 222 23.44 -7.93 -5.64
C ASN A 222 23.43 -8.81 -4.37
N TRP A 223 24.37 -8.60 -3.47
CA TRP A 223 24.42 -9.52 -2.31
C TRP A 223 23.23 -9.27 -1.37
N VAL A 224 22.66 -7.99 -1.34
CA VAL A 224 21.49 -7.71 -0.46
C VAL A 224 20.24 -8.42 -1.02
N TYR A 225 20.20 -8.60 -2.37
CA TYR A 225 19.07 -9.38 -2.93
C TYR A 225 19.08 -10.82 -2.40
N GLU A 226 20.28 -11.33 -2.38
CA GLU A 226 20.38 -12.72 -1.88
C GLU A 226 19.94 -12.82 -0.42
N VAL A 227 20.36 -11.80 0.31
CA VAL A 227 19.98 -11.86 1.74
C VAL A 227 18.46 -11.76 1.87
N VAL A 228 17.86 -10.86 1.11
CA VAL A 228 16.40 -10.68 1.21
C VAL A 228 15.68 -11.97 0.78
N MET A 229 16.19 -12.71 -0.23
CA MET A 229 15.46 -13.89 -0.76
C MET A 229 15.73 -15.12 0.09
N LYS A 230 16.87 -15.10 0.78
CA LYS A 230 17.19 -16.38 1.46
C LYS A 230 16.96 -16.25 2.96
N ASP A 231 16.87 -14.96 3.36
CA ASP A 231 16.83 -14.83 4.82
C ASP A 231 15.70 -13.86 5.21
N THR A 232 15.66 -12.64 4.71
CA THR A 232 14.72 -11.62 5.18
C THR A 232 13.27 -12.03 4.92
N LEU A 233 12.91 -12.37 3.67
CA LEU A 233 11.48 -12.62 3.39
C LEU A 233 11.05 -14.00 3.90
N PRO A 234 11.78 -15.10 3.60
CA PRO A 234 11.25 -16.43 3.99
C PRO A 234 11.40 -16.67 5.50
N MET A 235 12.38 -15.96 6.18
CA MET A 235 12.62 -16.35 7.60
C MET A 235 12.14 -15.22 8.54
N LYS A 236 12.31 -13.99 8.11
CA LYS A 236 12.03 -12.91 9.10
C LYS A 236 10.65 -12.31 8.83
N ALA A 237 10.34 -12.02 7.56
CA ALA A 237 9.01 -11.44 7.27
C ALA A 237 7.89 -12.42 7.60
N THR A 238 8.12 -13.73 7.34
CA THR A 238 7.01 -14.70 7.50
C THR A 238 6.75 -14.97 8.97
N LYS A 239 7.58 -14.38 9.86
CA LYS A 239 7.26 -14.51 11.31
C LYS A 239 6.11 -13.60 11.70
N VAL A 240 5.91 -12.63 10.87
CA VAL A 240 4.86 -11.69 11.34
C VAL A 240 3.83 -11.49 10.23
N ILE A 241 4.19 -12.05 8.98
CA ILE A 241 3.20 -11.94 7.89
C ILE A 241 2.94 -13.34 7.33
N PRO A 242 1.70 -13.69 7.29
CA PRO A 242 1.44 -14.97 6.62
C PRO A 242 1.92 -14.95 5.15
N THR A 243 2.42 -16.10 4.78
CA THR A 243 3.09 -16.16 3.44
C THR A 243 2.07 -15.84 2.33
N ASN A 244 0.80 -16.19 2.55
CA ASN A 244 -0.17 -15.94 1.47
C ASN A 244 -0.52 -14.45 1.35
N LYS A 245 0.00 -13.64 2.26
CA LYS A 245 -0.27 -12.18 2.16
C LYS A 245 0.93 -11.45 1.55
N LEU A 246 2.01 -12.17 1.33
CA LEU A 246 3.21 -11.47 0.81
C LEU A 246 3.23 -11.52 -0.71
N ILE A 247 3.45 -10.33 -1.24
CA ILE A 247 3.56 -10.21 -2.70
C ILE A 247 4.93 -9.57 -3.01
N LEU A 248 5.62 -10.22 -3.96
CA LEU A 248 6.93 -9.65 -4.36
C LEU A 248 6.76 -8.73 -5.58
N GLY A 249 7.00 -7.42 -5.29
CA GLY A 249 6.96 -6.46 -6.42
C GLY A 249 8.28 -6.40 -7.19
N ALA A 250 8.13 -6.58 -8.46
CA ALA A 250 9.34 -6.50 -9.31
C ALA A 250 9.13 -5.44 -10.40
N CYS A 251 10.20 -4.75 -10.73
CA CYS A 251 10.11 -3.70 -11.77
C CYS A 251 10.16 -4.32 -13.17
N SER A 252 9.26 -4.00 -14.07
CA SER A 252 9.18 -4.59 -15.41
C SER A 252 9.61 -3.57 -16.48
N GLY A 253 10.54 -2.40 -16.25
CA GLY A 253 11.09 -1.49 -17.29
C GLY A 253 12.07 -0.50 -16.65
N MET A 254 12.98 0.29 -17.61
CA MET A 254 14.05 1.28 -17.29
C MET A 254 13.45 2.48 -16.55
N GLY A 255 12.13 2.42 -16.15
CA GLY A 255 11.42 3.59 -15.61
C GLY A 255 11.13 3.43 -14.10
N CYS A 256 11.96 2.73 -13.40
CA CYS A 256 11.59 2.63 -11.97
C CYS A 256 12.24 3.78 -11.20
N VAL A 257 12.39 5.07 -11.91
CA VAL A 257 12.54 6.39 -11.25
C VAL A 257 13.75 7.09 -11.87
N LEU A 258 13.56 8.05 -12.83
CA LEU A 258 14.69 8.93 -13.24
C LEU A 258 14.92 10.02 -12.19
N GLU A 259 16.15 9.96 -11.48
CA GLU A 259 16.97 10.66 -10.47
C GLU A 259 16.45 10.38 -9.06
N GLN A 260 17.11 9.43 -8.35
CA GLN A 260 16.67 8.99 -7.01
C GLN A 260 17.35 9.86 -5.93
N PRO A 261 16.48 10.39 -5.03
CA PRO A 261 17.11 11.14 -3.94
C PRO A 261 18.11 10.28 -3.14
N ALA A 262 19.20 10.85 -2.69
CA ALA A 262 20.20 10.14 -1.85
C ALA A 262 19.51 9.20 -0.85
N GLY A 263 19.85 7.76 -1.01
CA GLY A 263 19.33 6.87 0.07
C GLY A 263 18.17 6.01 -0.44
N GLN A 264 17.61 6.38 -1.75
CA GLN A 264 16.64 5.50 -2.43
C GLN A 264 17.31 4.80 -3.62
N GLU A 265 18.04 3.66 -3.26
CA GLU A 265 18.76 3.02 -4.39
C GLU A 265 17.86 1.97 -5.05
N VAL A 266 17.59 2.13 -6.41
CA VAL A 266 16.75 1.18 -7.17
C VAL A 266 17.67 0.34 -8.06
N PHE A 267 17.63 -0.96 -7.87
CA PHE A 267 18.40 -1.80 -8.81
C PHE A 267 17.43 -2.47 -9.80
N ASN A 268 17.59 -2.09 -11.18
CA ASN A 268 16.90 -2.49 -12.42
C ASN A 268 16.54 -3.98 -12.43
N ALA A 269 15.37 -4.39 -11.93
CA ALA A 269 14.91 -5.70 -12.46
C ALA A 269 14.34 -5.55 -13.87
N GLY A 270 15.22 -5.30 -14.93
CA GLY A 270 14.87 -5.52 -16.35
C GLY A 270 13.49 -6.18 -16.51
N ASN A 271 12.40 -5.33 -16.84
CA ASN A 271 11.14 -5.34 -17.60
C ASN A 271 9.99 -5.94 -16.76
N GLY A 272 9.15 -5.01 -16.13
CA GLY A 272 7.70 -5.12 -15.88
C GLY A 272 7.44 -5.55 -14.39
N SER A 273 6.65 -4.59 -13.62
CA SER A 273 6.13 -5.05 -12.32
C SER A 273 5.06 -6.14 -12.49
N ALA A 274 5.45 -7.38 -12.23
CA ALA A 274 4.43 -8.46 -12.18
C ALA A 274 4.21 -8.90 -10.74
N TYR A 275 2.89 -8.81 -10.28
CA TYR A 275 2.37 -9.34 -9.00
C TYR A 275 2.25 -10.87 -9.07
N TYR A 276 3.18 -11.54 -8.29
CA TYR A 276 3.02 -13.01 -8.31
C TYR A 276 2.36 -13.49 -7.01
N LYS A 277 1.04 -13.96 -7.12
CA LYS A 277 0.47 -14.74 -6.00
C LYS A 277 0.57 -16.24 -6.29
N GLY A 278 1.68 -16.95 -5.70
CA GLY A 278 1.90 -18.41 -5.85
C GLY A 278 3.37 -18.77 -5.59
N THR A 279 3.69 -20.08 -5.28
CA THR A 279 5.03 -20.68 -5.12
C THR A 279 5.91 -20.38 -6.34
N THR A 280 6.75 -19.41 -6.18
CA THR A 280 7.77 -19.17 -7.22
C THR A 280 8.67 -20.41 -7.39
N PRO A 281 8.44 -21.24 -8.39
CA PRO A 281 9.34 -22.38 -8.62
C PRO A 281 10.82 -21.95 -8.68
N PRO A 282 11.68 -22.53 -7.92
CA PRO A 282 13.13 -22.26 -7.84
C PRO A 282 13.72 -21.93 -9.21
N GLU A 283 13.07 -22.26 -10.34
CA GLU A 283 13.65 -22.04 -11.69
C GLU A 283 13.34 -20.64 -12.19
N THR A 284 12.26 -19.92 -11.67
CA THR A 284 11.93 -18.52 -11.96
C THR A 284 12.81 -17.55 -11.15
N LEU A 285 13.46 -18.03 -10.12
CA LEU A 285 14.39 -17.25 -9.28
C LEU A 285 15.77 -17.13 -9.95
N GLN A 286 16.08 -18.04 -10.86
CA GLN A 286 17.38 -18.02 -11.57
C GLN A 286 17.38 -16.99 -12.70
N HIS A 287 16.19 -16.56 -13.11
CA HIS A 287 16.15 -15.54 -14.18
C HIS A 287 16.15 -14.11 -13.60
N PHE A 288 15.87 -13.96 -12.23
CA PHE A 288 15.92 -12.63 -11.59
C PHE A 288 17.34 -12.33 -11.09
N LEU A 289 18.21 -13.33 -10.98
CA LEU A 289 19.59 -13.18 -10.47
C LEU A 289 20.59 -13.24 -11.62
N ALA A 290 20.12 -13.31 -12.97
CA ALA A 290 21.12 -13.19 -14.04
C ALA A 290 21.10 -11.75 -14.60
#